data_AF-A0A8J2H0P0-F1
#
_entry.id   AF-A0A8J2H0P0-F1
#
_cell.length_a   1.000
_cell.length_b   1.000
_cell.length_c   1.000
_cell.angle_alpha   90.00
_cell.angle_beta   90.00
_cell.angle_gamma   90.00
#
_symmetry.space_group_name_H-M   'P 1'
#
loop_
_entity.id
_entity.type
_entity.pdbx_description
1 polymer ?
#
loop_
_entity_poly.entity_id
_entity_poly.type
_entity_poly.pdbx_seq_one_letter_code
_entity_poly.pdbx_strand_id
1 'polypeptide(L)'
;MSQITCNGSASPRPTNIFMTHMWAMFAVVFLAIYTANLAAFMITREEFHEFSGIDDPRLVKPWSHKPMFKFGSIPWSHTESTIAKYFKEMHSYIKNFSKSSVQKGIEAVIHGQLDAFFYDGTVLDYLVAQDEDCRLLTVGSWYAMTGYGLAFARNSKYVDMFNKRILEYQENEVIWVHIAR
;
A
#
# COMPACT_ATOMS: atom_id res chain seq x y z
N MET A 1 56.21 -22.34 44.61
CA MET A 1 57.02 -21.21 44.10
C MET A 1 56.57 -20.97 42.66
N SER A 2 55.91 -19.84 42.43
CA SER A 2 55.22 -19.45 41.21
C SER A 2 56.08 -18.53 40.34
N GLN A 3 56.19 -18.82 39.03
CA GLN A 3 56.51 -17.89 37.91
C GLN A 3 55.72 -18.42 36.69
N ILE A 4 54.77 -17.74 36.04
CA ILE A 4 54.62 -16.40 35.42
C ILE A 4 55.24 -16.30 34.00
N THR A 5 54.38 -16.61 33.02
CA THR A 5 54.05 -15.96 31.72
C THR A 5 54.99 -15.86 30.50
N CYS A 6 54.39 -16.28 29.37
CA CYS A 6 54.36 -15.70 28.01
C CYS A 6 55.66 -15.60 27.19
N ASN A 7 55.73 -16.35 26.08
CA ASN A 7 55.43 -15.86 24.72
C ASN A 7 56.16 -16.73 23.68
N GLY A 8 55.48 -17.76 23.17
CA GLY A 8 55.95 -18.56 22.05
C GLY A 8 55.09 -18.27 20.83
N SER A 9 55.17 -17.06 20.29
CA SER A 9 54.63 -16.73 18.97
C SER A 9 55.40 -17.55 17.92
N ALA A 10 54.97 -18.79 17.67
CA ALA A 10 55.39 -19.52 16.49
C ALA A 10 54.81 -18.80 15.28
N SER A 11 55.57 -17.84 14.74
CA SER A 11 55.29 -17.20 13.46
C SER A 11 55.09 -18.31 12.43
N PRO A 12 53.89 -18.46 11.85
CA PRO A 12 53.61 -19.59 10.99
C PRO A 12 54.57 -19.55 9.79
N ARG A 13 55.10 -20.71 9.39
CA ARG A 13 55.93 -20.83 8.18
C ARG A 13 55.19 -20.17 7.01
N PRO A 14 55.86 -19.48 6.07
CA PRO A 14 55.19 -18.68 5.04
C PRO A 14 54.13 -19.49 4.27
N THR A 15 54.37 -20.79 4.04
CA THR A 15 53.42 -21.74 3.45
C THR A 15 52.13 -21.94 4.25
N ASN A 16 52.19 -22.00 5.58
CA ASN A 16 51.00 -22.09 6.45
C ASN A 16 50.19 -20.78 6.46
N ILE A 17 50.86 -19.64 6.33
CA ILE A 17 50.19 -18.33 6.24
C ILE A 17 49.37 -18.26 4.95
N PHE A 18 49.95 -18.64 3.80
CA PHE A 18 49.24 -18.69 2.52
C PHE A 18 48.02 -19.62 2.55
N MET A 19 48.16 -20.82 3.13
CA MET A 19 47.06 -21.78 3.23
C MET A 19 45.92 -21.26 4.12
N THR A 20 46.25 -20.57 5.22
CA THR A 20 45.26 -19.98 6.12
C THR A 20 44.53 -18.81 5.45
N HIS A 21 45.22 -17.97 4.68
CA HIS A 21 44.59 -16.89 3.92
C HIS A 21 43.68 -17.42 2.80
N MET A 22 44.09 -18.49 2.11
CA MET A 22 43.27 -19.09 1.05
C MET A 22 42.00 -19.73 1.62
N TRP A 23 42.13 -20.40 2.78
CA TRP A 23 40.99 -20.97 3.50
C TRP A 23 40.07 -19.89 4.08
N ALA A 24 40.63 -18.80 4.61
CA ALA A 24 39.86 -17.66 5.10
C ALA A 24 39.08 -16.97 3.95
N MET A 25 39.71 -16.78 2.78
CA MET A 25 39.03 -16.23 1.60
C MET A 25 37.90 -17.15 1.14
N PHE A 26 38.12 -18.47 1.11
CA PHE A 26 37.08 -19.45 0.80
C PHE A 26 35.91 -19.35 1.79
N ALA A 27 36.18 -19.36 3.10
CA ALA A 27 35.14 -19.25 4.12
C ALA A 27 34.34 -17.93 4.01
N VAL A 28 35.01 -16.81 3.75
CA VAL A 28 34.36 -15.50 3.55
C VAL A 28 33.47 -15.50 2.32
N VAL A 29 33.88 -16.12 1.21
CA VAL A 29 33.05 -16.22 -0.01
C VAL A 29 31.78 -17.04 0.26
N PHE A 30 31.88 -18.17 0.96
CA PHE A 30 30.70 -18.97 1.31
C PHE A 30 29.77 -18.22 2.26
N LEU A 31 30.31 -17.52 3.25
CA LEU A 31 29.54 -16.68 4.17
C LEU A 31 28.84 -15.54 3.43
N ALA A 32 29.53 -14.88 2.50
CA ALA A 32 28.97 -13.81 1.67
C ALA A 32 27.83 -14.32 0.78
N ILE A 33 27.97 -15.49 0.15
CA ILE A 33 26.90 -16.09 -0.67
C ILE A 33 25.71 -16.49 0.21
N TYR A 34 25.94 -17.09 1.38
CA TYR A 34 24.87 -17.46 2.29
C TYR A 34 24.09 -16.22 2.79
N THR A 35 24.81 -15.17 3.20
CA THR A 35 24.19 -13.90 3.62
C THR A 35 23.45 -13.21 2.48
N ALA A 36 23.98 -13.25 1.25
CA ALA A 36 23.30 -12.73 0.06
C ALA A 36 22.01 -13.50 -0.27
N ASN A 37 22.03 -14.83 -0.19
CA ASN A 37 20.84 -15.66 -0.45
C ASN A 37 19.77 -15.47 0.63
N LEU A 38 20.20 -15.38 1.90
CA LEU A 38 19.29 -15.07 3.01
C LEU A 38 18.67 -13.69 2.84
N ALA A 39 19.48 -12.67 2.51
CA ALA A 39 18.99 -11.32 2.26
C ALA A 39 18.04 -11.28 1.04
N ALA A 40 18.35 -12.02 -0.02
CA ALA A 40 17.48 -12.13 -1.19
C ALA A 40 16.11 -12.75 -0.85
N PHE A 41 16.06 -13.69 0.10
CA PHE A 41 14.80 -14.24 0.60
C PHE A 41 14.08 -13.29 1.55
N MET A 42 14.82 -12.57 2.39
CA MET A 42 14.26 -11.64 3.37
C MET A 42 13.69 -10.36 2.73
N ILE A 43 14.13 -10.02 1.51
CA ILE A 43 13.43 -9.05 0.66
C ILE A 43 12.17 -9.76 0.13
N THR A 44 11.18 -9.96 0.99
CA THR A 44 9.82 -10.20 0.55
C THR A 44 9.37 -8.93 -0.15
N ARG A 45 9.32 -8.94 -1.48
CA ARG A 45 8.58 -7.93 -2.22
C ARG A 45 7.13 -8.13 -1.84
N GLU A 46 6.59 -7.26 -1.00
CA GLU A 46 5.15 -7.06 -0.99
C GLU A 46 4.81 -6.59 -2.41
N GLU A 47 4.30 -7.51 -3.23
CA GLU A 47 3.88 -7.20 -4.59
C GLU A 47 2.62 -6.36 -4.51
N PHE A 48 2.80 -5.07 -4.25
CA PHE A 48 1.72 -4.12 -4.42
C PHE A 48 1.42 -4.05 -5.92
N HIS A 49 0.15 -4.24 -6.25
CA HIS A 49 -0.32 -4.05 -7.60
C HIS A 49 -0.43 -2.54 -7.88
N GLU A 50 0.63 -1.96 -8.44
CA GLU A 50 0.56 -0.61 -9.00
C GLU A 50 -0.40 -0.64 -10.20
N PHE A 51 -1.55 0.03 -10.05
CA PHE A 51 -2.49 0.25 -11.14
C PHE A 51 -2.15 1.56 -11.85
N SER A 52 -2.11 1.52 -13.18
CA SER A 52 -1.95 2.74 -13.98
C SER A 52 -3.20 3.65 -13.89
N GLY A 53 -4.35 3.09 -13.50
CA GLY A 53 -5.62 3.77 -13.30
C GLY A 53 -6.79 2.80 -13.32
N ILE A 54 -8.02 3.33 -13.39
CA ILE A 54 -9.24 2.50 -13.45
C ILE A 54 -9.37 1.73 -14.78
N ASP A 55 -8.74 2.23 -15.83
CA ASP A 55 -8.76 1.67 -17.19
C ASP A 55 -7.75 0.53 -17.39
N ASP A 56 -7.09 0.10 -16.31
CA ASP A 56 -6.14 -1.00 -16.36
C ASP A 56 -6.80 -2.27 -16.94
N PRO A 57 -6.18 -2.94 -17.93
CA PRO A 57 -6.70 -4.19 -18.50
C PRO A 57 -7.06 -5.25 -17.46
N ARG A 58 -6.38 -5.26 -16.31
CA ARG A 58 -6.65 -6.17 -15.19
C ARG A 58 -8.00 -5.91 -14.51
N LEU A 59 -8.45 -4.66 -14.47
CA LEU A 59 -9.72 -4.24 -13.89
C LEU A 59 -10.87 -4.34 -14.89
N VAL A 60 -10.61 -3.99 -16.16
CA VAL A 60 -11.60 -4.08 -17.24
C VAL A 60 -11.90 -5.54 -17.59
N LYS A 61 -10.88 -6.40 -17.59
CA LYS A 61 -11.02 -7.84 -17.90
C LYS A 61 -10.41 -8.69 -16.78
N PRO A 62 -11.12 -8.90 -15.65
CA PRO A 62 -10.62 -9.66 -14.51
C PRO A 62 -10.23 -11.12 -14.84
N TRP A 63 -10.80 -11.68 -15.90
CA TRP A 63 -10.51 -13.03 -16.42
C TRP A 63 -9.25 -13.11 -17.29
N SER A 64 -8.69 -11.97 -17.72
CA SER A 64 -7.52 -11.95 -18.62
C SER A 64 -6.22 -12.33 -17.93
N HIS A 65 -6.19 -12.32 -16.59
CA HIS A 65 -5.00 -12.59 -15.78
C HIS A 65 -5.25 -13.76 -14.83
N LYS A 66 -4.19 -14.54 -14.52
CA LYS A 66 -4.22 -15.59 -13.49
C LYS A 66 -3.17 -15.28 -12.42
N PRO A 67 -3.52 -15.30 -11.12
CA PRO A 67 -4.88 -15.51 -10.56
C PRO A 67 -5.86 -14.39 -10.95
N MET A 68 -7.16 -14.70 -10.91
CA MET A 68 -8.21 -13.73 -11.19
C MET A 68 -8.20 -12.64 -10.12
N PHE A 69 -8.22 -11.39 -10.55
CA PHE A 69 -8.19 -10.24 -9.66
C PHE A 69 -9.58 -9.96 -9.09
N LYS A 70 -9.75 -10.13 -7.77
CA LYS A 70 -11.02 -9.98 -7.06
C LYS A 70 -11.13 -8.58 -6.46
N PHE A 71 -12.15 -7.84 -6.85
CA PHE A 71 -12.39 -6.51 -6.31
C PHE A 71 -13.86 -6.26 -6.07
N GLY A 72 -14.15 -5.47 -5.05
CA GLY A 72 -15.50 -5.20 -4.58
C GLY A 72 -15.72 -3.72 -4.27
N SER A 73 -16.98 -3.35 -4.11
CA SER A 73 -17.41 -2.04 -3.62
C SER A 73 -18.65 -2.22 -2.73
N ILE A 74 -19.19 -1.11 -2.25
CA ILE A 74 -20.40 -1.09 -1.41
C ILE A 74 -21.62 -0.89 -2.31
N PRO A 75 -22.65 -1.75 -2.19
CA PRO A 75 -23.87 -1.59 -2.98
C PRO A 75 -24.59 -0.28 -2.61
N TRP A 76 -25.24 0.36 -3.60
CA TRP A 76 -25.97 1.62 -3.41
C TRP A 76 -25.09 2.82 -3.02
N SER A 77 -23.77 2.71 -3.20
CA SER A 77 -22.85 3.82 -2.99
C SER A 77 -22.74 4.70 -4.24
N HIS A 78 -22.28 5.94 -4.07
CA HIS A 78 -21.94 6.80 -5.20
C HIS A 78 -20.92 6.11 -6.11
N THR A 79 -19.87 5.50 -5.53
CA THR A 79 -18.85 4.74 -6.25
C THR A 79 -19.46 3.66 -7.14
N GLU A 80 -20.36 2.83 -6.60
CA GLU A 80 -21.01 1.77 -7.36
C GLU A 80 -21.91 2.31 -8.49
N SER A 81 -22.64 3.39 -8.24
CA SER A 81 -23.46 4.06 -9.26
C SER A 81 -22.60 4.69 -10.38
N THR A 82 -21.46 5.28 -10.04
CA THR A 82 -20.49 5.81 -11.01
C THR A 82 -19.92 4.69 -11.87
N ILE A 83 -19.47 3.59 -11.25
CA ILE A 83 -18.94 2.43 -11.97
C ILE A 83 -20.03 1.81 -12.86
N ALA A 84 -21.26 1.70 -12.39
CA ALA A 84 -22.38 1.18 -13.19
C ALA A 84 -22.65 2.02 -14.45
N LYS A 85 -22.44 3.34 -14.37
CA LYS A 85 -22.66 4.28 -15.48
C LYS A 85 -21.54 4.21 -16.53
N TYR A 86 -20.28 4.20 -16.11
CA TYR A 86 -19.12 4.29 -17.01
C TYR A 86 -18.54 2.92 -17.38
N PHE A 87 -18.57 1.94 -16.49
CA PHE A 87 -17.92 0.62 -16.63
C PHE A 87 -18.89 -0.53 -16.35
N LYS A 88 -19.79 -0.81 -17.30
CA LYS A 88 -20.85 -1.83 -17.14
C LYS A 88 -20.32 -3.25 -16.89
N GLU A 89 -19.26 -3.65 -17.60
CA GLU A 89 -18.65 -4.98 -17.44
C GLU A 89 -18.00 -5.14 -16.06
N MET A 90 -17.23 -4.14 -15.64
CA MET A 90 -16.63 -4.06 -14.31
C MET A 90 -17.70 -4.08 -13.21
N HIS A 91 -18.79 -3.34 -13.39
CA HIS A 91 -19.89 -3.29 -12.43
C HIS A 91 -20.56 -4.67 -12.24
N SER A 92 -20.78 -5.40 -13.34
CA SER A 92 -21.31 -6.78 -13.28
C SER A 92 -20.44 -7.70 -12.44
N TYR A 93 -19.11 -7.55 -12.55
CA TYR A 93 -18.15 -8.29 -11.74
C TYR A 93 -18.20 -7.89 -10.25
N ILE A 94 -18.16 -6.59 -9.96
CA ILE A 94 -18.18 -6.06 -8.58
C ILE A 94 -19.42 -6.50 -7.80
N LYS A 95 -20.57 -6.63 -8.47
CA LYS A 95 -21.83 -7.03 -7.84
C LYS A 95 -21.69 -8.34 -7.06
N ASN A 96 -20.93 -9.31 -7.59
CA ASN A 96 -20.72 -10.61 -6.98
C ASN A 96 -19.79 -10.56 -5.76
N PHE A 97 -18.91 -9.56 -5.68
CA PHE A 97 -17.90 -9.38 -4.64
C PHE A 97 -18.18 -8.18 -3.73
N SER A 98 -19.39 -7.64 -3.80
CA SER A 98 -19.81 -6.48 -3.01
C SER A 98 -19.83 -6.79 -1.51
N LYS A 99 -19.49 -5.78 -0.70
CA LYS A 99 -19.45 -5.88 0.76
C LYS A 99 -20.44 -4.91 1.38
N SER A 100 -21.00 -5.28 2.53
CA SER A 100 -22.08 -4.50 3.17
C SER A 100 -21.60 -3.23 3.87
N SER A 101 -20.33 -3.13 4.26
CA SER A 101 -19.76 -1.96 4.93
C SER A 101 -18.30 -1.77 4.51
N VAL A 102 -17.78 -0.56 4.69
CA VAL A 102 -16.37 -0.20 4.43
C VAL A 102 -15.45 -1.10 5.25
N GLN A 103 -15.71 -1.25 6.54
CA GLN A 103 -14.89 -2.06 7.46
C GLN A 103 -14.78 -3.51 7.01
N LYS A 104 -15.89 -4.12 6.57
CA LYS A 104 -15.89 -5.48 6.01
C LYS A 104 -15.17 -5.58 4.66
N GLY A 105 -15.18 -4.49 3.89
CA GLY A 105 -14.39 -4.36 2.67
C GLY A 105 -12.90 -4.38 2.96
N ILE A 106 -12.45 -3.53 3.89
CA ILE A 106 -11.07 -3.46 4.34
C ILE A 106 -10.61 -4.78 4.94
N GLU A 107 -11.39 -5.35 5.86
CA GLU A 107 -11.08 -6.64 6.47
C GLU A 107 -10.97 -7.76 5.42
N ALA A 108 -11.82 -7.76 4.40
CA ALA A 108 -11.72 -8.73 3.31
C ALA A 108 -10.46 -8.57 2.46
N VAL A 109 -9.91 -7.35 2.33
CA VAL A 109 -8.62 -7.10 1.67
C VAL A 109 -7.47 -7.62 2.55
N ILE A 110 -7.49 -7.30 3.85
CA ILE A 110 -6.47 -7.75 4.81
C ILE A 110 -6.38 -9.28 4.88
N HIS A 111 -7.52 -9.98 4.85
CA HIS A 111 -7.56 -11.45 4.89
C HIS A 111 -7.34 -12.11 3.50
N GLY A 112 -7.06 -11.34 2.44
CA GLY A 112 -6.82 -11.88 1.10
C GLY A 112 -8.06 -12.49 0.44
N GLN A 113 -9.28 -12.13 0.89
CA GLN A 113 -10.52 -12.53 0.22
C GLN A 113 -10.80 -11.67 -1.01
N LEU A 114 -10.40 -10.39 -0.95
CA LEU A 114 -10.40 -9.43 -2.03
C LEU A 114 -8.97 -8.95 -2.27
N ASP A 115 -8.59 -8.75 -3.52
CA ASP A 115 -7.28 -8.19 -3.89
C ASP A 115 -7.33 -6.65 -3.90
N ALA A 116 -8.51 -6.06 -4.12
CA ALA A 116 -8.73 -4.61 -3.97
C ALA A 116 -10.16 -4.26 -3.54
N PHE A 117 -10.32 -3.07 -3.00
CA PHE A 117 -11.61 -2.53 -2.58
C PHE A 117 -11.77 -1.09 -3.08
N PHE A 118 -12.87 -0.82 -3.80
CA PHE A 118 -13.18 0.49 -4.35
C PHE A 118 -14.16 1.24 -3.45
N TYR A 119 -13.74 2.41 -2.98
CA TYR A 119 -14.56 3.34 -2.21
C TYR A 119 -14.06 4.78 -2.38
N ASP A 120 -14.64 5.73 -1.65
CA ASP A 120 -14.15 7.11 -1.62
C ASP A 120 -12.70 7.15 -1.14
N GLY A 121 -11.81 7.71 -1.96
CA GLY A 121 -10.38 7.70 -1.66
C GLY A 121 -10.03 8.49 -0.40
N THR A 122 -10.79 9.52 -0.03
CA THR A 122 -10.51 10.29 1.19
C THR A 122 -10.76 9.47 2.46
N VAL A 123 -11.80 8.63 2.44
CA VAL A 123 -12.11 7.71 3.53
C VAL A 123 -11.09 6.60 3.58
N LEU A 124 -10.67 6.09 2.42
CA LEU A 124 -9.65 5.04 2.34
C LEU A 124 -8.28 5.54 2.81
N ASP A 125 -7.85 6.74 2.40
CA ASP A 125 -6.59 7.35 2.86
C ASP A 125 -6.59 7.55 4.38
N TYR A 126 -7.71 8.00 4.95
CA TYR A 126 -7.85 8.10 6.40
C TYR A 126 -7.71 6.73 7.09
N LEU A 127 -8.35 5.70 6.54
CA LEU A 127 -8.29 4.34 7.10
C LEU A 127 -6.91 3.70 6.95
N VAL A 128 -6.22 3.94 5.84
CA VAL A 128 -4.85 3.51 5.59
C VAL A 128 -3.88 4.22 6.54
N ALA A 129 -4.04 5.53 6.73
CA ALA A 129 -3.21 6.29 7.67
C ALA A 129 -3.40 5.87 9.13
N GLN A 130 -4.55 5.27 9.46
CA GLN A 130 -4.85 4.75 10.80
C GLN A 130 -4.35 3.30 11.00
N ASP A 131 -3.96 2.58 9.96
CA ASP A 131 -3.54 1.18 10.05
C ASP A 131 -2.17 1.05 10.74
N GLU A 132 -2.12 0.33 11.87
CA GLU A 132 -0.90 0.15 12.67
C GLU A 132 0.11 -0.80 12.02
N ASP A 133 -0.39 -1.78 11.25
CA ASP A 133 0.44 -2.81 10.63
C ASP A 133 0.97 -2.38 9.24
N CYS A 134 0.58 -1.20 8.75
CA CYS A 134 0.90 -0.68 7.41
C CYS A 134 0.66 -1.69 6.27
N ARG A 135 -0.37 -2.54 6.40
CA ARG A 135 -0.69 -3.60 5.43
C ARG A 135 -1.54 -3.10 4.26
N LEU A 136 -2.17 -1.95 4.43
CA LEU A 136 -3.02 -1.33 3.44
C LEU A 136 -2.30 -0.15 2.79
N LEU A 137 -2.49 0.00 1.48
CA LEU A 137 -2.04 1.15 0.72
C LEU A 137 -3.13 1.56 -0.26
N THR A 138 -3.32 2.86 -0.45
CA THR A 138 -4.12 3.36 -1.57
C THR A 138 -3.26 3.34 -2.84
N VAL A 139 -3.76 2.70 -3.88
CA VAL A 139 -3.04 2.47 -5.14
C VAL A 139 -3.78 3.11 -6.33
N GLY A 140 -2.99 3.62 -7.27
CA GLY A 140 -3.49 4.27 -8.49
C GLY A 140 -3.84 5.75 -8.32
N SER A 141 -4.21 6.39 -9.42
CA SER A 141 -4.65 7.78 -9.43
C SER A 141 -6.13 7.91 -9.08
N TRP A 142 -6.49 9.00 -8.40
CA TRP A 142 -7.88 9.39 -8.17
C TRP A 142 -8.67 9.45 -9.48
N TYR A 143 -9.67 8.58 -9.62
CA TYR A 143 -10.51 8.56 -10.82
C TYR A 143 -11.38 9.83 -10.93
N ALA A 144 -11.89 10.31 -9.80
CA ALA A 144 -12.69 11.52 -9.72
C ALA A 144 -12.29 12.32 -8.48
N MET A 145 -11.81 13.55 -8.69
CA MET A 145 -11.61 14.52 -7.61
C MET A 145 -12.93 15.20 -7.27
N THR A 146 -13.81 14.48 -6.59
CA THR A 146 -15.06 15.03 -6.07
C THR A 146 -14.86 15.46 -4.62
N GLY A 147 -15.18 16.72 -4.33
CA GLY A 147 -15.19 17.21 -2.95
C GLY A 147 -16.52 16.95 -2.25
N TYR A 148 -16.49 16.87 -0.92
CA TYR A 148 -17.71 16.89 -0.11
C TYR A 148 -18.30 18.29 -0.06
N GLY A 149 -19.63 18.38 -0.16
CA GLY A 149 -20.36 19.64 -0.14
C GLY A 149 -21.60 19.57 0.74
N LEU A 150 -22.00 20.71 1.29
CA LEU A 150 -23.24 20.87 2.04
C LEU A 150 -24.37 21.26 1.07
N ALA A 151 -25.45 20.49 1.07
CA ALA A 151 -26.63 20.77 0.27
C ALA A 151 -27.73 21.40 1.13
N PHE A 152 -28.34 22.47 0.61
CA PHE A 152 -29.51 23.13 1.21
C PHE A 152 -30.73 22.98 0.30
N ALA A 153 -31.92 23.13 0.87
CA ALA A 153 -33.16 23.16 0.09
C ALA A 153 -33.10 24.27 -0.99
N ARG A 154 -33.75 24.00 -2.12
CA ARG A 154 -33.80 24.94 -3.25
C ARG A 154 -34.36 26.30 -2.77
N ASN A 155 -33.63 27.38 -3.04
CA ASN A 155 -33.95 28.74 -2.62
C ASN A 155 -33.82 29.03 -1.09
N SER A 156 -32.97 28.27 -0.39
CA SER A 156 -32.62 28.56 1.01
C SER A 156 -31.83 29.86 1.14
N LYS A 157 -32.19 30.72 2.10
CA LYS A 157 -31.46 31.97 2.40
C LYS A 157 -30.12 31.74 3.09
N TYR A 158 -29.85 30.52 3.58
CA TYR A 158 -28.67 30.21 4.37
C TYR A 158 -27.45 29.84 3.53
N VAL A 159 -27.63 29.56 2.23
CA VAL A 159 -26.53 29.12 1.35
C VAL A 159 -25.38 30.13 1.35
N ASP A 160 -25.69 31.41 1.17
CA ASP A 160 -24.68 32.47 1.09
C ASP A 160 -23.93 32.65 2.43
N MET A 161 -24.66 32.54 3.54
CA MET A 161 -24.08 32.64 4.88
C MET A 161 -23.08 31.51 5.16
N PHE A 162 -23.45 30.27 4.84
CA PHE A 162 -22.57 29.11 5.04
C PHE A 162 -21.38 29.14 4.09
N ASN A 163 -21.59 29.50 2.81
CA ASN A 163 -20.50 29.60 1.85
C ASN A 163 -19.45 30.62 2.30
N LYS A 164 -19.88 31.79 2.77
CA LYS A 164 -18.97 32.80 3.32
C LYS A 164 -18.16 32.28 4.51
N ARG A 165 -18.80 31.59 5.46
CA ARG A 165 -18.12 31.03 6.63
C ARG A 165 -17.10 29.94 6.27
N ILE A 166 -17.41 29.09 5.30
CA ILE A 166 -16.47 28.05 4.84
C ILE A 166 -15.22 28.69 4.24
N LEU A 167 -15.38 29.74 3.42
CA LEU A 167 -14.25 30.49 2.86
C LEU A 167 -13.41 31.15 3.96
N GLU A 168 -14.06 31.75 4.97
CA GLU A 168 -13.35 32.32 6.14
C GLU A 168 -12.56 31.24 6.90
N TYR A 169 -13.08 30.02 7.06
CA TYR A 169 -12.34 28.94 7.73
C TYR A 169 -11.16 28.40 6.92
N GLN A 170 -11.27 28.42 5.59
CA GLN A 170 -10.19 28.04 4.69
C GLN A 170 -9.06 29.07 4.70
N GLU A 171 -9.38 30.37 4.74
CA GLU A 171 -8.38 31.45 4.82
C GLU A 171 -7.67 31.49 6.17
N ASN A 172 -8.39 31.22 7.27
CA ASN A 172 -7.82 31.20 8.62
C ASN A 172 -7.02 29.92 8.95
N GLU A 173 -6.75 29.05 7.96
CA GLU A 173 -6.02 27.78 8.11
C GLU A 173 -6.60 26.85 9.20
N VAL A 174 -7.87 27.02 9.58
CA VAL A 174 -8.54 26.17 10.57
C VAL A 174 -8.82 24.79 9.97
N ILE A 175 -9.01 24.73 8.65
CA ILE A 175 -9.11 23.50 7.88
C ILE A 175 -7.80 23.31 7.11
N TRP A 176 -6.92 22.46 7.62
CA TRP A 176 -5.66 22.07 6.97
C TRP A 176 -5.94 21.12 5.80
N VAL A 177 -6.53 21.63 4.72
CA VAL A 177 -6.44 20.98 3.40
C VAL A 177 -5.15 21.49 2.79
N HIS A 178 -4.10 20.67 2.78
CA HIS A 178 -2.91 20.98 2.01
C HIS A 178 -3.32 21.13 0.54
N ILE A 179 -3.39 22.38 0.08
CA ILE A 179 -3.47 22.69 -1.35
C ILE A 179 -2.08 22.37 -1.91
N ALA A 180 -1.90 21.13 -2.39
CA ALA A 180 -0.80 20.84 -3.30
C ALA A 180 -1.08 21.63 -4.58
N ARG A 181 -0.20 22.60 -4.87
CA ARG A 181 -0.26 23.44 -6.06
C ARG A 181 0.36 22.73 -7.26
#